data_AF-A0A6S9R8I1-F1
#
_entry.id   AF-A0A6S9R8I1-F1
#
_cell.length_a   1.000
_cell.length_b   1.000
_cell.length_c   1.000
_cell.angle_alpha   90.00
_cell.angle_beta   90.00
_cell.angle_gamma   90.00
#
_symmetry.space_group_name_H-M   'P 1'
#
loop_
_entity.id
_entity.type
_entity.pdbx_description
1 polymer ?
#
loop_
_entity_poly.entity_id
_entity_poly.type
_entity_poly.pdbx_seq_one_letter_code
_entity_poly.pdbx_strand_id
1 'polypeptide(L)'
;AASYDALLRRHFGDKASEARALYPLRRRPSNDQSMTPADVDRALGDISADLWYHASTSIMANMLVSAPQPPPVYLYEVAATGFTRHGGDSALWDGRAKKMNPSGRHRTQTAGEAAAATDYLLNFIRSGDPNAQESTGESLPRWEPHKHGVQRCMVLGTTEVAMCAFEGSVARRQELIGEYIVRQAAEG
;
A
#
# COMPACT_ATOMS: atom_id res chain seq x y z
N ALA A 1 -25.05 -9.36 -3.70
CA ALA A 1 -24.59 -9.37 -5.11
C ALA A 1 -25.15 -8.18 -5.88
N ALA A 2 -26.48 -8.15 -6.12
CA ALA A 2 -27.12 -7.13 -6.95
C ALA A 2 -26.86 -5.68 -6.49
N SER A 3 -26.82 -5.42 -5.18
CA SER A 3 -26.50 -4.10 -4.63
C SER A 3 -25.04 -3.69 -4.84
N TYR A 4 -24.11 -4.64 -4.78
CA TYR A 4 -22.68 -4.40 -5.03
C TYR A 4 -22.43 -4.13 -6.52
N ASP A 5 -23.00 -4.95 -7.41
CA ASP A 5 -22.83 -4.75 -8.85
C ASP A 5 -23.51 -3.45 -9.34
N ALA A 6 -24.64 -3.05 -8.71
CA ALA A 6 -25.27 -1.76 -8.96
C ALA A 6 -24.38 -0.59 -8.50
N LEU A 7 -23.71 -0.72 -7.34
CA LEU A 7 -22.76 0.28 -6.87
C LEU A 7 -21.57 0.41 -7.83
N LEU A 8 -21.00 -0.71 -8.28
CA LEU A 8 -19.92 -0.68 -9.26
C LEU A 8 -20.35 -0.04 -10.58
N ARG A 9 -21.55 -0.34 -11.08
CA ARG A 9 -22.10 0.31 -12.29
C ARG A 9 -22.28 1.81 -12.10
N ARG A 10 -22.79 2.24 -10.94
CA ARG A 10 -22.96 3.66 -10.64
C ARG A 10 -21.62 4.40 -10.64
N HIS A 11 -20.60 3.85 -10.00
CA HIS A 11 -19.33 4.56 -9.78
C HIS A 11 -18.31 4.32 -10.89
N PHE A 12 -18.28 3.18 -11.55
CA PHE A 12 -17.29 2.86 -12.60
C PHE A 12 -17.86 2.84 -14.01
N GLY A 13 -19.19 2.95 -14.18
CA GLY A 13 -19.83 2.98 -15.50
C GLY A 13 -19.46 1.78 -16.35
N ASP A 14 -18.94 2.03 -17.56
CA ASP A 14 -18.50 1.00 -18.50
C ASP A 14 -17.36 0.12 -17.96
N LYS A 15 -16.62 0.59 -16.94
CA LYS A 15 -15.56 -0.17 -16.27
C LYS A 15 -16.06 -1.01 -15.09
N ALA A 16 -17.37 -1.12 -14.86
CA ALA A 16 -17.91 -1.86 -13.73
C ALA A 16 -17.56 -3.36 -13.75
N SER A 17 -17.53 -4.00 -14.93
CA SER A 17 -17.12 -5.42 -15.06
C SER A 17 -15.65 -5.61 -14.72
N GLU A 18 -14.81 -4.64 -15.07
CA GLU A 18 -13.39 -4.65 -14.72
C GLU A 18 -13.20 -4.44 -13.22
N ALA A 19 -13.87 -3.44 -12.63
CA ALA A 19 -13.89 -3.23 -11.18
C ALA A 19 -14.32 -4.49 -10.43
N ARG A 20 -15.30 -5.22 -10.97
CA ARG A 20 -15.78 -6.48 -10.40
C ARG A 20 -14.72 -7.57 -10.38
N ALA A 21 -13.91 -7.65 -11.43
CA ALA A 21 -12.82 -8.62 -11.55
C ALA A 21 -11.64 -8.28 -10.61
N LEU A 22 -11.35 -6.99 -10.45
CA LEU A 22 -10.27 -6.49 -9.59
C LEU A 22 -10.63 -6.51 -8.09
N TYR A 23 -11.92 -6.34 -7.77
CA TYR A 23 -12.48 -6.43 -6.41
C TYR A 23 -13.49 -7.60 -6.31
N PRO A 24 -13.02 -8.85 -6.43
CA PRO A 24 -13.91 -9.99 -6.41
C PRO A 24 -14.51 -10.19 -5.01
N LEU A 25 -15.75 -10.69 -4.96
CA LEU A 25 -16.35 -11.12 -3.70
C LEU A 25 -15.74 -12.48 -3.35
N ARG A 26 -14.64 -12.45 -2.58
CA ARG A 26 -13.88 -13.64 -2.18
C ARG A 26 -14.65 -14.43 -1.13
N ARG A 27 -15.34 -15.48 -1.58
CA ARG A 27 -16.10 -16.40 -0.73
C ARG A 27 -15.17 -17.05 0.31
N ARG A 28 -15.64 -17.19 1.54
CA ARG A 28 -15.00 -18.13 2.48
C ARG A 28 -15.16 -19.55 1.94
N PRO A 29 -14.15 -20.42 2.12
CA PRO A 29 -14.33 -21.85 1.92
C PRO A 29 -15.27 -22.37 3.03
N SER A 30 -16.58 -22.36 2.76
CA SER A 30 -17.59 -23.02 3.57
C SER A 30 -18.54 -23.79 2.66
N ASN A 31 -19.26 -24.76 3.22
CA ASN A 31 -20.22 -25.60 2.49
C ASN A 31 -21.47 -24.83 2.01
N ASP A 32 -21.64 -23.58 2.45
CA ASP A 32 -22.72 -22.71 2.01
C ASP A 32 -22.21 -21.79 0.88
N GLN A 33 -22.78 -21.93 -0.31
CA GLN A 33 -22.41 -21.15 -1.49
C GLN A 33 -23.04 -19.76 -1.51
N SER A 34 -23.81 -19.39 -0.49
CA SER A 34 -24.45 -18.09 -0.40
C SER A 34 -23.44 -16.96 -0.16
N MET A 35 -23.72 -15.80 -0.74
CA MET A 35 -22.89 -14.61 -0.60
C MET A 35 -23.19 -13.92 0.73
N THR A 36 -22.17 -13.68 1.54
CA THR A 36 -22.35 -13.09 2.86
C THR A 36 -22.15 -11.58 2.85
N PRO A 37 -22.76 -10.83 3.77
CA PRO A 37 -22.46 -9.41 3.97
C PRO A 37 -20.96 -9.14 4.20
N ALA A 38 -20.25 -10.06 4.85
CA ALA A 38 -18.81 -9.96 5.10
C ALA A 38 -17.96 -10.03 3.82
N ASP A 39 -18.43 -10.68 2.75
CA ASP A 39 -17.73 -10.70 1.47
C ASP A 39 -17.82 -9.34 0.77
N VAL A 40 -18.98 -8.68 0.88
CA VAL A 40 -19.20 -7.32 0.36
C VAL A 40 -18.39 -6.32 1.16
N ASP A 41 -18.44 -6.40 2.49
CA ASP A 41 -17.66 -5.55 3.39
C ASP A 41 -16.16 -5.58 3.06
N ARG A 42 -15.59 -6.77 2.81
CA ARG A 42 -14.20 -6.90 2.39
C ARG A 42 -13.91 -6.21 1.06
N ALA A 43 -14.73 -6.45 0.04
CA ALA A 43 -14.50 -5.84 -1.27
C ALA A 43 -14.64 -4.30 -1.23
N LEU A 44 -15.58 -3.78 -0.43
CA LEU A 44 -15.69 -2.34 -0.19
C LEU A 44 -14.50 -1.80 0.62
N GLY A 45 -14.00 -2.57 1.58
CA GLY A 45 -12.77 -2.28 2.32
C GLY A 45 -11.55 -2.16 1.39
N ASP A 46 -11.40 -3.09 0.44
CA ASP A 46 -10.32 -3.05 -0.55
C ASP A 46 -10.45 -1.82 -1.47
N ILE A 47 -11.66 -1.51 -1.96
CA ILE A 47 -11.91 -0.28 -2.75
C ILE A 47 -11.57 0.96 -1.94
N SER A 48 -12.00 1.02 -0.68
CA SER A 48 -11.73 2.14 0.23
C SER A 48 -10.23 2.30 0.49
N ALA A 49 -9.50 1.19 0.66
CA ALA A 49 -8.05 1.22 0.87
C ALA A 49 -7.32 1.75 -0.37
N ASP A 50 -7.70 1.29 -1.56
CA ASP A 50 -7.11 1.78 -2.80
C ASP A 50 -7.46 3.25 -3.07
N LEU A 51 -8.70 3.67 -2.81
CA LEU A 51 -9.16 5.05 -2.96
C LEU A 51 -8.39 6.00 -2.04
N TRP A 52 -8.39 5.74 -0.73
CA TRP A 52 -7.85 6.70 0.23
C TRP A 52 -6.35 6.61 0.42
N TYR A 53 -5.72 5.46 0.13
CA TYR A 53 -4.30 5.26 0.39
C TYR A 53 -3.53 4.97 -0.89
N HIS A 54 -3.73 3.83 -1.55
CA HIS A 54 -2.78 3.40 -2.60
C HIS A 54 -2.81 4.30 -3.84
N ALA A 55 -3.97 4.51 -4.47
CA ALA A 55 -4.09 5.32 -5.67
C ALA A 55 -3.87 6.81 -5.36
N SER A 56 -4.49 7.33 -4.30
CA SER A 56 -4.32 8.74 -3.90
C SER A 56 -2.86 9.09 -3.56
N THR A 57 -2.15 8.23 -2.82
CA THR A 57 -0.71 8.44 -2.54
C THR A 57 0.11 8.44 -3.82
N SER A 58 -0.19 7.52 -4.75
CA SER A 58 0.52 7.45 -6.04
C SER A 58 0.27 8.69 -6.91
N ILE A 59 -0.97 9.19 -6.95
CA ILE A 59 -1.32 10.43 -7.65
C ILE A 59 -0.58 11.62 -7.04
N MET A 60 -0.61 11.75 -5.71
CA MET A 60 0.11 12.82 -5.02
C MET A 60 1.62 12.75 -5.28
N ALA A 61 2.21 11.56 -5.27
CA ALA A 61 3.62 11.37 -5.60
C ALA A 61 3.91 11.80 -7.04
N ASN A 62 3.07 11.41 -8.01
CA ASN A 62 3.18 11.85 -9.40
C ASN A 62 3.07 13.38 -9.53
N MET A 63 2.21 14.04 -8.76
CA MET A 63 2.10 15.50 -8.75
C MET A 63 3.36 16.16 -8.20
N LEU A 64 3.90 15.67 -7.08
CA LEU A 64 5.10 16.22 -6.44
C LEU A 64 6.32 16.12 -7.36
N VAL A 65 6.53 14.97 -8.01
CA VAL A 65 7.67 14.77 -8.92
C VAL A 65 7.50 15.48 -10.27
N SER A 66 6.30 15.98 -10.57
CA SER A 66 6.02 16.80 -11.76
C SER A 66 6.15 18.31 -11.51
N ALA A 67 6.48 18.74 -10.28
CA ALA A 67 6.70 20.15 -9.99
C ALA A 67 7.93 20.70 -10.76
N PRO A 68 8.00 22.03 -11.06
CA PRO A 68 9.14 22.63 -11.76
C PRO A 68 10.50 22.40 -11.09
N GLN A 69 10.49 22.28 -9.76
CA GLN A 69 11.64 21.92 -8.94
C GLN A 69 11.22 20.74 -8.04
N PRO A 70 11.24 19.51 -8.58
CA PRO A 70 10.65 18.37 -7.88
C PRO A 70 11.55 17.94 -6.72
N PRO A 71 11.01 17.81 -5.49
CA PRO A 71 11.74 17.16 -4.42
C PRO A 71 11.87 15.66 -4.71
N PRO A 72 12.86 14.96 -4.14
CA PRO A 72 12.85 13.50 -4.13
C PRO A 72 11.64 13.02 -3.33
N VAL A 73 10.86 12.11 -3.92
CA VAL A 73 9.71 11.48 -3.28
C VAL A 73 10.01 10.01 -3.11
N TYR A 74 9.71 9.45 -1.94
CA TYR A 74 9.96 8.05 -1.63
C TYR A 74 8.65 7.38 -1.22
N LEU A 75 8.30 6.29 -1.91
CA LEU A 75 7.11 5.50 -1.62
C LEU A 75 7.49 4.20 -0.91
N TYR A 76 6.66 3.77 0.04
CA TYR A 76 6.79 2.48 0.70
C TYR A 76 5.47 1.74 0.84
N GLU A 77 5.58 0.43 1.05
CA GLU A 77 4.51 -0.44 1.51
C GLU A 77 5.00 -1.28 2.69
N VAL A 78 4.14 -1.52 3.67
CA VAL A 78 4.46 -2.42 4.78
C VAL A 78 3.83 -3.77 4.51
N ALA A 79 4.67 -4.78 4.22
CA ALA A 79 4.24 -6.17 4.07
C ALA A 79 4.29 -6.94 5.40
N ALA A 80 4.82 -6.34 6.47
CA ALA A 80 4.94 -6.99 7.77
C ALA A 80 3.56 -7.40 8.33
N THR A 81 3.37 -8.70 8.57
CA THR A 81 2.09 -9.24 9.07
C THR A 81 1.65 -8.51 10.35
N GLY A 82 0.43 -7.95 10.31
CA GLY A 82 -0.21 -7.21 11.41
C GLY A 82 0.34 -5.79 11.66
N PHE A 83 1.04 -5.23 10.67
CA PHE A 83 1.32 -3.80 10.52
C PHE A 83 0.60 -3.21 9.29
N THR A 84 -0.06 -4.04 8.49
CA THR A 84 -0.76 -3.68 7.24
C THR A 84 -2.07 -2.92 7.44
N ARG A 85 -2.53 -2.76 8.69
CA ARG A 85 -3.68 -1.91 8.99
C ARG A 85 -3.21 -0.47 9.11
N HIS A 86 -4.07 0.48 8.73
CA HIS A 86 -3.79 1.90 8.88
C HIS A 86 -3.27 2.25 10.29
N GLY A 87 -2.13 2.97 10.34
CA GLY A 87 -1.43 3.35 11.57
C GLY A 87 -0.68 2.21 12.28
N GLY A 88 -0.79 0.98 11.77
CA GLY A 88 -0.21 -0.22 12.34
C GLY A 88 1.31 -0.32 12.22
N ASP A 89 1.89 0.49 11.33
CA ASP A 89 3.30 0.63 10.97
C ASP A 89 4.09 1.62 11.84
N SER A 90 3.42 2.47 12.62
CA SER A 90 4.06 3.36 13.61
C SER A 90 5.16 2.68 14.44
N ALA A 91 4.90 1.46 14.91
CA ALA A 91 5.88 0.70 15.69
C ALA A 91 7.13 0.28 14.89
N LEU A 92 7.06 0.12 13.56
CA LEU A 92 8.23 -0.11 12.71
C LEU A 92 9.13 1.12 12.70
N TRP A 93 8.54 2.30 12.52
CA TRP A 93 9.26 3.58 12.46
C TRP A 93 9.85 4.00 13.80
N ASP A 94 9.25 3.58 14.91
CA ASP A 94 9.78 3.80 16.28
C ASP A 94 10.94 2.85 16.65
N GLY A 95 11.33 1.94 15.76
CA GLY A 95 12.29 0.86 16.07
C GLY A 95 11.77 -0.13 17.11
N ARG A 96 10.46 -0.13 17.38
CA ARG A 96 9.85 -0.97 18.42
C ARG A 96 9.41 -2.29 17.83
N ALA A 97 10.04 -3.37 18.29
CA ALA A 97 9.50 -4.69 18.07
C ALA A 97 8.13 -4.83 18.76
N LYS A 98 7.06 -5.21 18.05
CA LYS A 98 5.79 -5.59 18.68
C LYS A 98 6.05 -6.84 19.52
N LYS A 99 5.91 -6.72 20.83
CA LYS A 99 6.07 -7.83 21.77
C LYS A 99 5.16 -9.00 21.37
N MET A 100 5.72 -10.20 21.41
CA MET A 100 5.06 -11.48 21.17
C MET A 100 3.83 -11.59 22.08
N ASN A 101 2.66 -11.94 21.53
CA ASN A 101 1.55 -12.35 22.38
C ASN A 101 1.88 -13.69 23.05
N PRO A 102 1.50 -13.92 24.33
CA PRO A 102 1.76 -15.17 25.05
C PRO A 102 1.15 -16.42 24.41
N SER A 103 0.23 -16.27 23.45
CA SER A 103 -0.54 -17.34 22.82
C SER A 103 0.20 -18.12 21.72
N GLY A 104 1.51 -17.89 21.52
CA GLY A 104 2.39 -18.76 20.72
C GLY A 104 2.08 -18.92 19.22
N ARG A 105 1.06 -18.25 18.68
CA ARG A 105 0.72 -18.32 17.25
C ARG A 105 1.34 -17.16 16.49
N HIS A 106 2.52 -17.46 15.92
CA HIS A 106 3.28 -16.69 14.92
C HIS A 106 3.56 -15.22 15.21
N ARG A 107 4.85 -14.88 15.32
CA ARG A 107 5.44 -13.63 14.78
C ARG A 107 6.94 -13.59 15.09
N THR A 108 7.75 -14.13 14.18
CA THR A 108 9.14 -13.72 14.06
C THR A 108 9.14 -12.34 13.42
N GLN A 109 9.13 -11.29 14.25
CA GLN A 109 9.70 -10.03 13.83
C GLN A 109 11.21 -10.25 13.84
N THR A 110 11.86 -10.14 12.69
CA THR A 110 13.32 -10.09 12.70
C THR A 110 13.68 -8.67 13.14
N ALA A 111 14.56 -8.53 14.14
CA ALA A 111 14.96 -7.22 14.65
C ALA A 111 15.53 -6.29 13.55
N GLY A 112 16.01 -6.85 12.43
CA GLY A 112 16.54 -6.12 11.29
C GLY A 112 15.51 -5.29 10.49
N GLU A 113 14.24 -5.68 10.45
CA GLU A 113 13.23 -4.94 9.66
C GLU A 113 12.78 -3.64 10.32
N ALA A 114 12.58 -3.67 11.64
CA ALA A 114 12.31 -2.46 12.41
C ALA A 114 13.54 -1.54 12.44
N ALA A 115 14.75 -2.12 12.44
CA ALA A 115 15.98 -1.36 12.32
C ALA A 115 16.07 -0.66 10.95
N ALA A 116 15.80 -1.36 9.84
CA ALA A 116 15.86 -0.78 8.50
C ALA A 116 14.88 0.39 8.29
N ALA A 117 13.62 0.25 8.73
CA ALA A 117 12.65 1.35 8.64
C ALA A 117 13.10 2.57 9.46
N THR A 118 13.58 2.33 10.68
CA THR A 118 14.10 3.40 11.56
C THR A 118 15.34 4.06 10.95
N ASP A 119 16.26 3.29 10.39
CA ASP A 119 17.48 3.82 9.78
C ASP A 119 17.19 4.68 8.56
N TYR A 120 16.32 4.25 7.64
CA TYR A 120 15.90 5.10 6.52
C TYR A 120 15.28 6.42 7.00
N LEU A 121 14.45 6.37 8.04
CA LEU A 121 13.82 7.57 8.59
C LEU A 121 14.86 8.51 9.23
N LEU A 122 15.81 7.98 10.00
CA LEU A 122 16.88 8.76 10.61
C LEU A 122 17.79 9.39 9.55
N ASN A 123 18.16 8.66 8.51
CA ASN A 123 18.94 9.16 7.39
C ASN A 123 18.22 10.30 6.66
N PHE A 124 16.92 10.11 6.39
CA PHE A 124 16.10 11.12 5.73
C PHE A 124 15.95 12.39 6.59
N ILE A 125 15.72 12.27 7.89
CA ILE A 125 15.61 13.43 8.80
C ILE A 125 16.89 14.26 8.81
N ARG A 126 18.06 13.60 8.76
CA ARG A 126 19.37 14.29 8.83
C ARG A 126 19.79 14.92 7.52
N SER A 127 19.53 14.26 6.39
CA SER A 127 20.16 14.61 5.11
C SER A 127 19.18 14.85 3.96
N GLY A 128 17.91 14.48 4.11
CA GLY A 128 16.93 14.43 3.02
C GLY A 128 17.09 13.22 2.09
N ASP A 129 18.06 12.33 2.32
CA ASP A 129 18.26 11.08 1.57
C ASP A 129 18.14 9.87 2.51
N PRO A 130 17.16 8.96 2.31
CA PRO A 130 17.07 7.76 3.15
C PRO A 130 18.30 6.84 3.00
N ASN A 131 19.08 6.98 1.93
CA ASN A 131 20.25 6.16 1.63
C ASN A 131 21.57 6.68 2.23
N ALA A 132 21.54 7.78 3.00
CA ALA A 132 22.75 8.33 3.61
C ALA A 132 23.41 7.31 4.55
N GLN A 133 24.73 7.16 4.52
CA GLN A 133 25.46 6.14 5.30
C GLN A 133 25.70 6.53 6.76
N GLU A 134 24.89 7.40 7.34
CA GLU A 134 25.21 8.06 8.61
C GLU A 134 24.71 7.33 9.87
N SER A 135 23.94 6.23 9.75
CA SER A 135 23.28 5.62 10.91
C SER A 135 23.93 4.34 11.45
N THR A 136 24.35 3.37 10.63
CA THR A 136 24.61 2.01 11.17
C THR A 136 25.76 1.20 10.55
N GLY A 137 26.37 1.63 9.44
CA GLY A 137 27.45 0.89 8.78
C GLY A 137 27.03 -0.42 8.08
N GLU A 138 25.76 -0.82 8.20
CA GLU A 138 25.14 -1.88 7.40
C GLU A 138 24.62 -1.32 6.08
N SER A 139 24.86 -2.04 4.98
CA SER A 139 24.36 -1.64 3.66
C SER A 139 22.86 -1.91 3.58
N LEU A 140 22.04 -0.89 3.81
CA LEU A 140 20.62 -0.95 3.48
C LEU A 140 20.43 -1.11 1.95
N PRO A 141 19.37 -1.83 1.52
CA PRO A 141 18.92 -1.80 0.14
C PRO A 141 18.74 -0.35 -0.35
N ARG A 142 18.98 -0.09 -1.63
CA ARG A 142 18.81 1.28 -2.14
C ARG A 142 17.32 1.60 -2.28
N TRP A 143 16.86 2.65 -1.62
CA TRP A 143 15.54 3.22 -1.84
C TRP A 143 15.60 4.21 -3.00
N GLU A 144 15.03 3.82 -4.14
CA GLU A 144 14.98 4.66 -5.34
C GLU A 144 13.91 5.75 -5.19
N PRO A 145 14.21 7.01 -5.58
CA PRO A 145 13.20 8.05 -5.68
C PRO A 145 12.12 7.67 -6.70
N HIS A 146 10.87 7.98 -6.36
CA HIS A 146 9.71 7.85 -7.22
C HIS A 146 9.88 8.66 -8.50
N LYS A 147 9.37 8.12 -9.60
CA LYS A 147 9.33 8.79 -10.91
C LYS A 147 7.90 8.80 -11.41
N HIS A 148 7.55 9.83 -12.17
CA HIS A 148 6.22 9.98 -12.72
C HIS A 148 5.77 8.71 -13.46
N GLY A 149 4.61 8.17 -13.08
CA GLY A 149 4.02 6.99 -13.72
C GLY A 149 4.71 5.66 -13.39
N VAL A 150 5.74 5.64 -12.55
CA VAL A 150 6.43 4.40 -12.16
C VAL A 150 5.73 3.79 -10.95
N GLN A 151 5.30 2.54 -11.10
CA GLN A 151 4.61 1.79 -10.06
C GLN A 151 5.60 0.93 -9.26
N ARG A 152 6.45 1.57 -8.47
CA ARG A 152 7.44 0.90 -7.61
C ARG A 152 7.53 1.57 -6.24
N CYS A 153 7.83 0.78 -5.21
CA CYS A 153 8.05 1.29 -3.86
C CYS A 153 9.02 0.41 -3.07
N MET A 154 9.51 0.92 -1.94
CA MET A 154 10.24 0.14 -0.97
C MET A 154 9.25 -0.70 -0.16
N VAL A 155 9.39 -2.03 -0.19
CA VAL A 155 8.59 -2.92 0.66
C VAL A 155 9.34 -3.18 1.96
N LEU A 156 8.69 -2.87 3.07
CA LEU A 156 9.18 -3.07 4.43
C LEU A 156 8.45 -4.29 5.04
N GLY A 157 9.12 -5.45 5.21
CA GLY A 157 8.43 -6.66 5.68
C GLY A 157 9.27 -7.92 5.97
N THR A 158 8.57 -8.97 6.44
CA THR A 158 9.05 -10.13 7.25
C THR A 158 10.12 -11.05 6.65
N THR A 159 10.71 -10.73 5.50
CA THR A 159 11.63 -11.64 4.80
C THR A 159 12.73 -10.88 4.08
N GLU A 160 12.42 -9.71 3.51
CA GLU A 160 13.41 -8.84 2.87
C GLU A 160 12.88 -7.40 2.78
N VAL A 161 13.78 -6.43 2.92
CA VAL A 161 13.55 -5.03 2.57
C VAL A 161 14.02 -4.85 1.13
N ALA A 162 13.15 -4.44 0.21
CA ALA A 162 13.54 -4.35 -1.20
C ALA A 162 12.68 -3.37 -2.01
N MET A 163 13.25 -2.86 -3.10
CA MET A 163 12.50 -2.11 -4.11
C MET A 163 11.67 -3.08 -4.98
N CYS A 164 10.35 -3.02 -4.85
CA CYS A 164 9.43 -3.88 -5.59
C CYS A 164 8.59 -3.08 -6.60
N ALA A 165 8.17 -3.73 -7.68
CA ALA A 165 7.12 -3.20 -8.55
C ALA A 165 5.75 -3.59 -8.02
N PHE A 166 4.76 -2.72 -8.21
CA PHE A 166 3.36 -3.15 -8.11
C PHE A 166 3.07 -4.03 -9.33
N GLU A 167 2.71 -5.29 -9.10
CA GLU A 167 2.45 -6.24 -10.18
C GLU A 167 0.97 -6.64 -10.26
N GLY A 168 0.55 -7.01 -11.47
CA GLY A 168 -0.75 -7.61 -11.75
C GLY A 168 -1.93 -6.77 -11.26
N SER A 169 -2.75 -7.36 -10.38
CA SER A 169 -4.02 -6.75 -9.95
C SER A 169 -3.86 -5.45 -9.14
N VAL A 170 -2.71 -5.24 -8.47
CA VAL A 170 -2.50 -4.03 -7.65
C VAL A 170 -2.28 -2.81 -8.53
N ALA A 171 -1.36 -2.93 -9.48
CA ALA A 171 -1.09 -1.95 -10.53
C ALA A 171 -2.38 -1.48 -11.22
N ARG A 172 -3.18 -2.46 -11.67
CA ARG A 172 -4.42 -2.15 -12.40
C ARG A 172 -5.50 -1.53 -11.51
N ARG A 173 -5.58 -1.90 -10.23
CA ARG A 173 -6.48 -1.26 -9.26
C ARG A 173 -6.13 0.20 -9.04
N GLN A 174 -4.84 0.52 -8.89
CA GLN A 174 -4.38 1.90 -8.76
C GLN A 174 -4.76 2.74 -9.98
N GLU A 175 -4.58 2.20 -11.20
CA GLU A 175 -4.98 2.87 -12.43
C GLU A 175 -6.50 3.12 -12.49
N LEU A 176 -7.31 2.08 -12.26
CA LEU A 176 -8.77 2.19 -12.30
C LEU A 176 -9.30 3.23 -11.31
N ILE A 177 -8.77 3.23 -10.08
CA ILE A 177 -9.16 4.20 -9.05
C ILE A 177 -8.62 5.59 -9.38
N GLY A 178 -7.43 5.70 -9.97
CA GLY A 178 -6.88 6.99 -10.39
C GLY A 178 -7.71 7.65 -11.49
N GLU A 179 -8.13 6.88 -12.49
CA GLU A 179 -9.06 7.33 -13.52
C GLU A 179 -10.39 7.78 -12.91
N TYR A 180 -10.91 7.05 -11.92
CA TYR A 180 -12.11 7.42 -11.17
C TYR A 180 -11.94 8.78 -10.48
N ILE A 181 -10.85 8.97 -9.73
CA ILE A 181 -10.56 10.23 -9.01
C ILE A 181 -10.47 11.40 -9.99
N VAL A 182 -9.70 11.26 -11.08
CA VAL A 182 -9.53 12.33 -12.08
C VAL A 182 -10.86 12.71 -12.72
N ARG A 183 -11.69 11.72 -13.07
CA ARG A 183 -13.01 11.99 -13.64
C ARG A 183 -13.92 12.71 -12.64
N GLN A 184 -13.98 12.26 -11.38
CA GLN A 184 -14.80 12.93 -10.37
C GLN A 184 -14.35 14.37 -10.11
N ALA A 185 -13.05 14.64 -10.17
CA ALA A 185 -12.52 16.00 -10.05
C ALA A 185 -12.85 16.90 -11.26
N ALA A 186 -13.10 16.34 -12.44
CA ALA A 186 -13.50 17.09 -13.63
C ALA A 186 -15.01 17.35 -13.71
N GLU A 187 -15.82 16.54 -13.01
CA GLU A 187 -17.29 16.63 -12.98
C GLU A 187 -17.82 17.51 -11.83
N GLY A 188 -16.98 17.84 -10.84
CA GLY A 188 -17.32 18.68 -9.69
C GLY A 188 -16.89 20.13 -9.85
#